data_AF-A0A4Y7RSR0-F1
#
_entry.id   AF-A0A4Y7RSR0-F1
#
_cell.length_a   1.000
_cell.length_b   1.000
_cell.length_c   1.000
_cell.angle_alpha   90.00
_cell.angle_beta   90.00
_cell.angle_gamma   90.00
#
_symmetry.space_group_name_H-M   'P 1'
#
loop_
_entity.id
_entity.type
_entity.pdbx_description
1 polymer ?
#
loop_
_entity_poly.entity_id
_entity_poly.type
_entity_poly.pdbx_seq_one_letter_code
_entity_poly.pdbx_strand_id
1 'polypeptide(L)' 'MDVAYHFSIVYNWFQHYSKDSLKREFEENNLQIIETYSDVAGKEYDSESPELAIVAQKKNGLHVLLMKTGVDHKC' A
#
# COMPACT_ATOMS: atom_id res chain seq x y z
N MET A 1 36.98 -23.88 -9.46
CA MET A 1 36.07 -23.45 -8.38
C MET A 1 35.11 -22.46 -9.01
N ASP A 2 33.97 -22.94 -9.49
CA ASP A 2 32.94 -22.11 -10.10
C ASP A 2 31.99 -21.61 -9.01
N VAL A 3 32.05 -20.31 -8.71
CA VAL A 3 31.05 -19.63 -7.88
C VAL A 3 29.87 -19.27 -8.77
N ALA A 4 28.79 -20.05 -8.66
CA ALA A 4 27.51 -19.73 -9.28
C ALA A 4 26.86 -18.57 -8.51
N TYR A 5 26.82 -17.39 -9.11
CA TYR A 5 26.05 -16.25 -8.58
C TYR A 5 24.57 -16.45 -8.91
N HIS A 6 23.72 -16.43 -7.88
CA HIS A 6 22.27 -16.39 -8.05
C HIS A 6 21.84 -14.93 -8.15
N PHE A 7 21.23 -14.53 -9.27
CA PHE A 7 20.60 -13.22 -9.40
C PHE A 7 19.09 -13.39 -9.40
N SER A 8 18.39 -12.66 -8.54
CA SER A 8 16.93 -12.57 -8.56
C SER A 8 16.57 -11.26 -9.24
N ILE A 9 15.79 -11.33 -10.32
CA ILE A 9 15.23 -10.13 -10.94
C ILE A 9 14.06 -9.68 -10.09
N VAL A 10 14.20 -8.52 -9.44
CA VAL A 10 13.09 -7.84 -8.77
C VAL A 10 12.41 -6.97 -9.81
N TYR A 11 11.26 -7.42 -10.31
CA TYR A 11 10.39 -6.59 -11.14
C TYR A 11 9.61 -5.65 -10.21
N ASN A 12 9.97 -4.36 -10.22
CA ASN A 12 9.20 -3.35 -9.52
C ASN A 12 7.92 -3.08 -10.32
N TRP A 13 6.80 -3.67 -9.91
CA TRP A 13 5.50 -3.34 -10.44
C TRP A 13 5.06 -2.01 -9.79
N PHE A 14 5.43 -0.89 -10.40
CA PHE A 14 5.01 0.43 -9.95
C PHE A 14 3.51 0.58 -10.22
N GLN A 15 2.71 0.16 -9.24
CA GLN A 15 1.27 0.11 -9.32
C GLN A 15 0.72 1.36 -8.64
N HIS A 16 0.12 2.23 -9.43
CA HIS A 16 -0.54 3.43 -8.94
C HIS A 16 -1.94 3.06 -8.47
N TYR A 17 -2.24 3.41 -7.23
CA TYR A 17 -3.56 3.20 -6.68
C TYR A 17 -4.14 4.51 -6.18
N SER A 18 -5.35 4.82 -6.61
CA SER A 18 -6.16 5.83 -5.93
C SER A 18 -6.73 5.24 -4.64
N LYS A 19 -7.07 6.10 -3.68
CA LYS A 19 -7.74 5.71 -2.44
C LYS A 19 -9.01 4.89 -2.70
N ASP A 20 -9.80 5.24 -3.72
CA ASP A 20 -11.01 4.51 -4.09
C ASP A 20 -10.71 3.13 -4.68
N SER A 21 -9.65 3.00 -5.48
CA SER A 21 -9.22 1.70 -5.99
C SER A 21 -8.77 0.78 -4.86
N LEU A 22 -8.01 1.30 -3.90
CA LEU A 22 -7.59 0.56 -2.71
C LEU A 22 -8.80 0.14 -1.88
N LYS A 23 -9.77 1.04 -1.68
CA LYS A 23 -10.98 0.71 -0.94
C LYS A 23 -11.71 -0.48 -1.54
N ARG A 24 -11.92 -0.48 -2.86
CA ARG A 24 -12.57 -1.59 -3.57
C ARG A 24 -11.77 -2.89 -3.45
N GLU A 25 -10.46 -2.83 -3.69
CA GLU A 25 -9.59 -4.01 -3.61
C GLU A 25 -9.55 -4.60 -2.19
N PHE A 26 -9.54 -3.76 -1.16
CA PHE A 26 -9.59 -4.20 0.23
C PHE A 26 -10.92 -4.87 0.54
N GLU A 27 -12.04 -4.28 0.12
CA GLU A 27 -13.37 -4.84 0.31
C GLU A 27 -13.52 -6.21 -0.37
N GLU A 28 -13.02 -6.34 -1.61
CA GLU A 28 -12.97 -7.61 -2.37
C GLU A 28 -12.14 -8.69 -1.63
N ASN A 29 -11.14 -8.29 -0.85
CA ASN A 29 -10.27 -9.17 -0.09
C ASN A 29 -10.69 -9.33 1.40
N ASN A 30 -11.89 -8.91 1.77
CA ASN A 30 -12.40 -8.94 3.16
C ASN A 30 -11.56 -8.14 4.16
N LEU A 31 -10.90 -7.10 3.68
CA LEU A 31 -10.22 -6.09 4.48
C LEU A 31 -11.14 -4.87 4.62
N GLN A 32 -11.08 -4.24 5.78
CA GLN A 32 -11.76 -2.98 6.08
C GLN A 32 -10.70 -1.94 6.41
N ILE A 33 -10.72 -0.82 5.70
CA ILE A 33 -9.89 0.34 6.02
C ILE A 33 -10.43 0.98 7.32
N ILE A 34 -9.55 1.17 8.30
CA ILE A 34 -9.86 1.75 9.61
C ILE A 34 -9.36 3.20 9.65
N GLU A 35 -8.11 3.42 9.22
CA GLU A 35 -7.47 4.74 9.22
C GLU A 35 -6.66 4.97 7.94
N THR A 36 -6.41 6.24 7.66
CA THR A 36 -5.64 6.69 6.49
C THR A 36 -4.77 7.86 6.90
N TYR A 37 -3.53 7.88 6.43
CA TYR A 37 -2.49 8.85 6.77
C TYR A 37 -1.68 9.25 5.53
N SER A 38 -0.98 10.37 5.59
CA SER A 38 -0.08 10.81 4.51
C SER A 38 1.31 10.21 4.57
N ASP A 39 1.66 9.53 5.65
CA ASP A 39 2.91 8.77 5.78
C ASP A 39 2.77 7.66 6.84
N VAL A 40 3.79 6.81 6.92
CA VAL A 40 3.87 5.73 7.93
C VAL A 40 4.18 6.23 9.34
N ALA A 41 4.51 7.52 9.51
CA ALA A 41 4.69 8.15 10.81
C ALA A 41 3.37 8.59 11.44
N GLY A 42 2.25 8.45 10.72
CA GLY A 42 0.91 8.79 11.20
C GLY A 42 0.54 10.26 10.96
N LYS A 43 1.19 10.94 10.01
CA LYS A 43 0.79 12.29 9.60
C LYS A 43 -0.65 12.28 9.10
N GLU A 44 -1.43 13.28 9.51
CA GLU A 44 -2.82 13.45 9.07
C GLU A 44 -2.95 13.33 7.55
N TYR A 45 -4.02 12.68 7.12
CA TYR A 45 -4.29 12.46 5.70
C TYR A 45 -4.54 13.79 4.97
N ASP A 46 -3.76 13.99 3.92
CA ASP A 46 -3.83 15.06 2.94
C ASP A 46 -3.99 14.41 1.55
N SER A 47 -5.05 14.79 0.83
CA SER A 47 -5.29 14.30 -0.53
C SER A 47 -4.22 14.72 -1.52
N GLU A 48 -3.48 15.79 -1.23
CA GLU A 48 -2.38 16.31 -2.06
C GLU A 48 -1.02 15.73 -1.67
N SER A 49 -0.98 14.84 -0.67
CA SER A 49 0.25 14.13 -0.31
C SER A 49 0.66 13.14 -1.40
N PRO A 50 1.95 13.09 -1.79
CA PRO A 50 2.44 12.10 -2.74
C PRO A 50 2.52 10.68 -2.14
N GLU A 51 2.29 10.56 -0.84
CA GLU A 51 2.32 9.31 -0.10
C GLU A 51 1.00 9.08 0.62
N LEU A 52 0.66 7.80 0.76
CA LEU A 52 -0.50 7.30 1.47
C LEU A 52 -0.10 6.13 2.35
N ALA A 53 -0.59 6.11 3.58
CA ALA A 53 -0.57 4.96 4.47
C ALA A 53 -1.98 4.60 4.91
N ILE A 54 -2.29 3.31 4.92
CA ILE A 54 -3.61 2.78 5.27
C ILE A 54 -3.43 1.79 6.40
N VAL A 55 -4.30 1.87 7.40
CA VAL A 55 -4.48 0.83 8.41
C VAL A 55 -5.74 0.06 8.05
N ALA A 56 -5.63 -1.25 7.83
CA ALA A 56 -6.78 -2.10 7.58
C ALA A 56 -6.82 -3.31 8.48
N GLN A 57 -8.02 -3.80 8.74
CA GLN A 57 -8.30 -4.99 9.53
C GLN A 57 -9.00 -6.03 8.66
N LYS A 58 -8.64 -7.31 8.81
CA LYS A 58 -9.42 -8.39 8.22
C LYS A 58 -10.71 -8.54 9.01
N LYS A 59 -11.86 -8.54 8.34
CA LYS A 59 -13.19 -8.55 9.01
C LYS A 59 -13.36 -9.67 10.06
N ASN A 60 -12.57 -10.75 9.96
CA ASN A 60 -12.56 -11.88 10.90
C ASN A 60 -11.15 -12.22 11.46
N GLY A 61 -10.16 -11.31 11.45
CA GLY A 61 -8.81 -11.59 11.95
C GLY A 61 -7.94 -10.35 12.24
N LEU A 62 -7.00 -10.48 13.18
CA LEU A 62 -6.15 -9.39 13.67
C LEU A 62 -4.89 -9.24 12.81
N HIS A 63 -5.04 -8.75 11.58
CA HIS A 63 -3.92 -8.39 10.71
C HIS A 63 -4.01 -6.91 10.36
N VAL A 64 -2.94 -6.17 10.64
CA VAL A 64 -2.74 -4.78 10.23
C VAL A 64 -1.78 -4.77 9.06
N LEU A 65 -2.25 -4.30 7.91
CA LEU A 65 -1.41 -4.09 6.73
C LEU A 65 -1.07 -2.60 6.65
N LEU A 66 0.22 -2.28 6.60
CA LEU A 66 0.72 -0.95 6.26
C LEU A 66 1.18 -0.99 4.81
N MET A 67 0.54 -0.20 3.95
CA MET A 67 0.96 -0.03 2.57
C MET A 67 1.44 1.40 2.35
N LYS A 68 2.60 1.55 1.70
CA LYS A 68 3.09 2.82 1.17
C LYS A 68 2.83 2.83 -0.32
N THR A 69 1.93 3.68 -0.79
CA THR A 69 1.73 3.91 -2.23
C THR A 69 2.18 5.31 -2.58
N GLY A 70 3.04 5.44 -3.59
CA GLY A 70 3.34 6.74 -4.20
C GLY A 70 2.16 7.15 -5.08
N VAL A 71 1.41 8.15 -4.66
CA VAL A 71 0.31 8.73 -5.42
C VAL A 71 0.89 9.92 -6.19
N ASP A 72 1.07 9.80 -7.51
CA ASP A 72 1.43 10.94 -8.36
C ASP A 72 0.13 11.69 -8.72
N HIS A 73 0.04 12.96 -8.38
CA HIS A 73 -1.14 13.83 -8.58
C HIS A 73 -1.37 14.25 -10.04
N LYS A 74 -0.88 13.45 -10.99
CA LYS A 74 -1.13 13.63 -12.42
C LYS A 74 -2.19 12.63 -12.90
N CYS A 75 -3.44 12.93 -12.61
CA CYS A 75 -4.58 12.47 -13.41
C CYS A 75 -5.14 13.66 -14.19
#